data_AF-A0AAX3ADX4-F1
#
_entry.id   AF-A0AAX3ADX4-F1
#
_cell.length_a   1.000
_cell.length_b   1.000
_cell.length_c   1.000
_cell.angle_alpha   90.00
_cell.angle_beta   90.00
_cell.angle_gamma   90.00
#
_symmetry.space_group_name_H-M   'P 1'
#
loop_
_entity.id
_entity.type
_entity.pdbx_description
1 polymer ?
#
loop_
_entity_poly.entity_id
_entity_poly.type
_entity_poly.pdbx_seq_one_letter_code
_entity_poly.pdbx_strand_id
1 'polypeptide(L)'
;MTQQTKIEWTDFTVNFWEGCQKVGPGCDHCYAEARDARFTGGKHWGPGAPRRYVKGGIAKLRKINREAEQFQTKHGHWPRVFCSSLSDIFDNAVDPAWRVEAFKELTAATNTRPQLLTKRVGNVFQMIPPAWAMKWPAHIGLMITVVNQAEADRDIPKLLALKARLGIPWVGLSMEPLLGPVDLAQPYAGPLHCAVHCKDYCTARGDEECPKFFEGIDWVIVGGESGHRARPTHPDWIRSLRDQCFAAGTPFLFKQWGEWKPISDMAEDEYRPLYRSNCRARGHERQEIIDDIYGETCTVPTLCLQLDGEHKDTLDVGAWGKGSMLAFKVGKARAGRPLDGVEWNGVPT
;
A
#
# COMPACT_ATOMS: atom_id res chain seq x y z
N MET A 1 -1.90 22.01 17.80
CA MET A 1 -2.19 21.26 16.56
C MET A 1 -1.77 19.81 16.72
N THR A 2 -2.56 18.87 16.22
CA THR A 2 -2.21 17.44 16.20
C THR A 2 -1.07 17.17 15.22
N GLN A 3 -0.12 16.29 15.56
CA GLN A 3 1.01 15.95 14.69
C GLN A 3 0.52 15.16 13.46
N GLN A 4 0.85 15.66 12.26
CA GLN A 4 0.61 14.98 10.99
C GLN A 4 1.55 13.79 10.81
N THR A 5 1.09 12.79 10.07
CA THR A 5 1.88 11.60 9.74
C THR A 5 2.86 11.86 8.58
N LYS A 6 3.84 10.96 8.42
CA LYS A 6 4.75 10.95 7.27
C LYS A 6 4.29 10.02 6.15
N ILE A 7 3.05 9.53 6.22
CA ILE A 7 2.45 8.68 5.19
C ILE A 7 1.83 9.62 4.16
N GLU A 8 2.28 9.52 2.93
CA GLU A 8 2.12 10.54 1.90
C GLU A 8 0.67 10.71 1.42
N TRP A 9 -0.15 9.68 1.59
CA TRP A 9 -1.54 9.64 1.15
C TRP A 9 -2.57 10.02 2.24
N THR A 10 -2.13 10.32 3.47
CA THR A 10 -3.03 10.60 4.59
C THR A 10 -2.44 11.64 5.54
N ASP A 11 -3.28 12.39 6.24
CA ASP A 11 -2.81 13.51 7.05
C ASP A 11 -2.53 13.08 8.49
N PHE A 12 -3.31 12.11 8.99
CA PHE A 12 -3.20 11.60 10.35
C PHE A 12 -3.34 10.08 10.40
N THR A 13 -2.69 9.47 11.39
CA THR A 13 -2.91 8.06 11.75
C THR A 13 -3.58 7.95 13.12
N VAL A 14 -4.56 7.06 13.24
CA VAL A 14 -5.21 6.72 14.52
C VAL A 14 -5.20 5.21 14.68
N ASN A 15 -4.69 4.72 15.81
CA ASN A 15 -4.75 3.32 16.19
C ASN A 15 -5.64 3.18 17.43
N PHE A 16 -6.62 2.29 17.37
CA PHE A 16 -7.48 1.95 18.51
C PHE A 16 -6.89 0.79 19.33
N TRP A 17 -6.19 -0.11 18.65
CA TRP A 17 -5.34 -1.15 19.23
C TRP A 17 -4.12 -1.39 18.34
N GLU A 18 -3.16 -2.13 18.87
CA GLU A 18 -2.01 -2.67 18.16
C GLU A 18 -2.04 -4.20 18.22
N GLY A 19 -1.57 -4.84 17.15
CA GLY A 19 -1.61 -6.28 17.01
C GLY A 19 -2.48 -6.73 15.85
N CYS A 20 -2.07 -7.82 15.21
CA CYS A 20 -2.74 -8.38 14.05
C CYS A 20 -2.30 -9.85 13.85
N GLN A 21 -2.91 -10.54 12.89
CA GLN A 21 -2.49 -11.85 12.43
C GLN A 21 -2.08 -11.80 10.94
N LYS A 22 -1.08 -12.58 10.55
CA LYS A 22 -0.68 -12.71 9.14
C LYS A 22 -1.78 -13.46 8.36
N VAL A 23 -2.14 -12.95 7.18
CA VAL A 23 -3.22 -13.52 6.33
C VAL A 23 -2.83 -13.68 4.86
N GLY A 24 -1.62 -13.28 4.48
CA GLY A 24 -1.14 -13.35 3.10
C GLY A 24 0.30 -12.85 2.94
N PRO A 25 0.86 -12.93 1.72
CA PRO A 25 2.26 -12.63 1.43
C PRO A 25 2.68 -11.20 1.77
N GLY A 26 1.76 -10.23 1.73
CA GLY A 26 2.04 -8.86 2.18
C GLY A 26 2.32 -8.74 3.70
N CYS A 27 2.12 -9.80 4.48
CA CYS A 27 2.37 -9.81 5.93
C CYS A 27 3.74 -10.38 6.32
N ASP A 28 4.49 -11.00 5.40
CA ASP A 28 5.73 -11.71 5.72
C ASP A 28 6.76 -10.80 6.40
N HIS A 29 6.90 -9.57 5.90
CA HIS A 29 7.81 -8.55 6.41
C HIS A 29 7.07 -7.33 7.00
N CYS A 30 5.97 -7.58 7.72
CA CYS A 30 5.13 -6.53 8.28
C CYS A 30 5.91 -5.54 9.17
N TYR A 31 5.95 -4.26 8.78
CA TYR A 31 6.63 -3.22 9.56
C TYR A 31 6.02 -3.04 10.95
N ALA A 32 4.71 -3.25 11.10
CA ALA A 32 4.01 -3.09 12.36
C ALA A 32 4.36 -4.20 13.37
N GLU A 33 4.57 -5.43 12.88
CA GLU A 33 5.11 -6.55 13.68
C GLU A 33 6.54 -6.25 14.15
N ALA A 34 7.40 -5.79 13.24
CA ALA A 34 8.77 -5.39 13.59
C ALA A 34 8.79 -4.25 14.63
N ARG A 35 7.87 -3.28 14.49
CA ARG A 35 7.68 -2.22 15.47
C ARG A 35 7.19 -2.78 16.81
N ASP A 36 6.29 -3.76 16.80
CA ASP A 36 5.81 -4.40 18.04
C ASP A 36 6.96 -5.05 18.81
N ALA A 37 7.79 -5.82 18.13
CA ALA A 37 8.99 -6.42 18.71
C ALA A 37 9.92 -5.37 19.33
N ARG A 38 10.08 -4.21 18.67
CA ARG A 38 11.00 -3.15 19.12
C ARG A 38 10.47 -2.29 20.26
N PHE A 39 9.17 -1.94 20.25
CA PHE A 39 8.66 -0.86 21.11
C PHE A 39 7.55 -1.30 22.06
N THR A 40 6.87 -2.41 21.78
CA THR A 40 5.68 -2.83 22.53
C THR A 40 5.72 -4.28 23.00
N GLY A 41 6.89 -4.92 22.93
CA GLY A 41 7.18 -6.18 23.61
C GLY A 41 7.03 -7.44 22.74
N GLY A 42 6.61 -7.32 21.48
CA GLY A 42 6.64 -8.42 20.51
C GLY A 42 5.67 -9.57 20.77
N LYS A 43 4.56 -9.32 21.47
CA LYS A 43 3.60 -10.35 21.88
C LYS A 43 2.22 -10.20 21.24
N HIS A 44 2.04 -9.19 20.37
CA HIS A 44 0.71 -8.83 19.89
C HIS A 44 0.41 -9.29 18.46
N TRP A 45 1.36 -9.99 17.82
CA TRP A 45 1.22 -10.54 16.48
C TRP A 45 1.06 -12.06 16.49
N GLY A 46 0.18 -12.54 15.61
CA GLY A 46 -0.04 -13.97 15.36
C GLY A 46 -1.41 -14.50 15.82
N PRO A 47 -1.70 -15.77 15.50
CA PRO A 47 -2.94 -16.43 15.91
C PRO A 47 -3.07 -16.52 17.43
N GLY A 48 -4.20 -16.08 17.98
CA GLY A 48 -4.47 -16.09 19.42
C GLY A 48 -3.64 -15.10 20.25
N ALA A 49 -2.72 -14.35 19.64
CA ALA A 49 -1.93 -13.35 20.35
C ALA A 49 -2.83 -12.21 20.88
N PRO A 50 -2.64 -11.74 22.13
CA PRO A 50 -3.45 -10.66 22.68
C PRO A 50 -3.26 -9.38 21.87
N ARG A 51 -4.31 -8.56 21.77
CA ARG A 51 -4.20 -7.21 21.18
C ARG A 51 -3.96 -6.18 22.26
N ARG A 52 -3.19 -5.15 21.94
CA ARG A 52 -2.84 -4.06 22.87
C ARG A 52 -3.76 -2.88 22.65
N TYR A 53 -4.65 -2.58 23.59
CA TYR A 53 -5.48 -1.38 23.51
C TYR A 53 -4.63 -0.10 23.49
N VAL A 54 -4.99 0.86 22.64
CA VAL A 54 -4.33 2.17 22.56
C VAL A 54 -5.20 3.22 23.22
N LYS A 55 -4.93 3.51 24.50
CA LYS A 55 -5.68 4.47 25.33
C LYS A 55 -5.86 5.85 24.70
N GLY A 56 -4.90 6.31 23.89
CA GLY A 56 -4.92 7.65 23.28
C GLY A 56 -5.61 7.76 21.91
N GLY A 57 -6.00 6.63 21.29
CA GLY A 57 -6.50 6.62 19.91
C GLY A 57 -7.78 7.44 19.74
N ILE A 58 -8.76 7.20 20.61
CA ILE A 58 -10.06 7.90 20.59
C ILE A 58 -9.89 9.39 20.89
N ALA A 59 -9.12 9.74 21.91
CA ALA A 59 -8.84 11.14 22.26
C ALA A 59 -8.18 11.89 21.08
N LYS A 60 -7.28 11.22 20.34
CA LYS A 60 -6.65 11.75 19.13
C LYS A 60 -7.67 11.98 18.01
N LEU A 61 -8.53 11.00 17.70
CA LEU A 61 -9.56 11.16 16.67
C LEU A 61 -10.52 12.31 16.99
N ARG A 62 -11.02 12.36 18.23
CA ARG A 62 -11.89 13.47 18.68
C ARG A 62 -11.20 14.83 18.55
N LYS A 63 -9.90 14.90 18.84
CA LYS A 63 -9.13 16.14 18.69
C LYS A 63 -8.99 16.54 17.23
N ILE A 64 -8.66 15.61 16.33
CA ILE A 64 -8.59 15.87 14.88
C ILE A 64 -9.94 16.39 14.39
N ASN A 65 -11.05 15.75 14.77
CA ASN A 65 -12.39 16.18 14.38
C ASN A 65 -12.73 17.61 14.86
N ARG A 66 -12.33 17.98 16.09
CA ARG A 66 -12.51 19.35 16.61
C ARG A 66 -11.63 20.38 15.89
N GLU A 67 -10.42 20.00 15.48
CA GLU A 67 -9.47 20.87 14.78
C GLU A 67 -9.69 20.88 13.25
N ALA A 68 -10.68 20.13 12.74
CA ALA A 68 -10.82 19.82 11.33
C ALA A 68 -11.15 21.02 10.43
N GLU A 69 -11.96 21.96 10.89
CA GLU A 69 -12.29 23.17 10.12
C GLU A 69 -11.08 24.09 9.94
N GLN A 70 -10.26 24.21 10.98
CA GLN A 70 -8.98 24.94 10.90
C GLN A 70 -8.03 24.25 9.92
N PHE A 71 -7.99 22.92 9.95
CA PHE A 71 -7.22 22.13 8.99
C PHE A 71 -7.73 22.37 7.56
N GLN A 72 -9.03 22.28 7.33
CA GLN A 72 -9.64 22.48 6.02
C GLN A 72 -9.36 23.89 5.47
N THR A 73 -9.47 24.92 6.31
CA THR A 73 -9.14 26.30 5.94
C THR A 73 -7.69 26.44 5.48
N LYS A 74 -6.77 25.71 6.14
CA LYS A 74 -5.34 25.78 5.84
C LYS A 74 -4.93 24.93 4.62
N HIS A 75 -5.54 23.78 4.44
CA HIS A 75 -5.10 22.76 3.48
C HIS A 75 -6.03 22.59 2.27
N GLY A 76 -7.24 23.19 2.29
CA GLY A 76 -8.21 23.09 1.19
C GLY A 76 -9.00 21.78 1.15
N HIS A 77 -8.80 20.86 2.10
CA HIS A 77 -9.53 19.59 2.17
C HIS A 77 -9.73 19.14 3.63
N TRP A 78 -10.70 18.26 3.85
CA TRP A 78 -10.94 17.68 5.18
C TRP A 78 -9.79 16.73 5.58
N PRO A 79 -9.46 16.60 6.89
CA PRO A 79 -8.41 15.71 7.38
C PRO A 79 -8.66 14.25 6.97
N ARG A 80 -7.75 13.64 6.22
CA ARG A 80 -7.73 12.20 5.99
C ARG A 80 -7.10 11.50 7.19
N VAL A 81 -7.75 10.44 7.64
CA VAL A 81 -7.34 9.70 8.83
C VAL A 81 -7.20 8.23 8.51
N PHE A 82 -5.97 7.75 8.37
CA PHE A 82 -5.71 6.32 8.27
C PHE A 82 -5.94 5.64 9.62
N CYS A 83 -6.96 4.79 9.66
CA CYS A 83 -7.32 4.01 10.82
C CYS A 83 -6.55 2.68 10.83
N SER A 84 -5.99 2.32 11.97
CA SER A 84 -5.33 1.04 12.20
C SER A 84 -4.02 0.85 11.43
N SER A 85 -3.17 1.87 11.37
CA SER A 85 -1.78 1.76 10.88
C SER A 85 -0.91 0.69 11.59
N LEU A 86 -1.33 0.19 12.75
CA LEU A 86 -0.63 -0.82 13.55
C LEU A 86 -1.52 -2.02 13.89
N SER A 87 -2.60 -2.21 13.15
CA SER A 87 -3.57 -3.29 13.35
C SER A 87 -4.39 -3.49 12.07
N ASP A 88 -5.47 -4.26 12.15
CA ASP A 88 -6.50 -4.33 11.12
C ASP A 88 -7.85 -4.20 11.84
N ILE A 89 -8.70 -3.25 11.43
CA ILE A 89 -9.97 -2.98 12.14
C ILE A 89 -10.92 -4.19 12.08
N PHE A 90 -10.74 -5.05 11.07
CA PHE A 90 -11.49 -6.29 10.86
C PHE A 90 -10.71 -7.54 11.30
N ASP A 91 -9.72 -7.39 12.19
CA ASP A 91 -9.03 -8.50 12.82
C ASP A 91 -9.99 -9.36 13.68
N ASN A 92 -9.81 -10.68 13.67
CA ASN A 92 -10.67 -11.62 14.38
C ASN A 92 -10.40 -11.65 15.88
N ALA A 93 -9.17 -11.37 16.32
CA ALA A 93 -8.74 -11.57 17.70
C ALA A 93 -8.90 -10.33 18.60
N VAL A 94 -9.28 -9.17 18.04
CA VAL A 94 -9.56 -7.99 18.86
C VAL A 94 -10.85 -8.18 19.66
N ASP A 95 -10.85 -7.67 20.89
CA ASP A 95 -12.05 -7.53 21.71
C ASP A 95 -13.16 -6.80 20.91
N PRO A 96 -14.33 -7.44 20.68
CA PRO A 96 -15.44 -6.83 19.98
C PRO A 96 -15.89 -5.49 20.57
N ALA A 97 -15.76 -5.29 21.89
CA ALA A 97 -16.14 -4.04 22.55
C ALA A 97 -15.26 -2.86 22.09
N TRP A 98 -13.95 -3.09 21.89
CA TRP A 98 -13.05 -2.06 21.38
C TRP A 98 -13.37 -1.69 19.94
N ARG A 99 -13.77 -2.68 19.13
CA ARG A 99 -14.22 -2.44 17.74
C ARG A 99 -15.51 -1.61 17.71
N VAL A 100 -16.48 -1.94 18.57
CA VAL A 100 -17.72 -1.16 18.71
C VAL A 100 -17.43 0.28 19.12
N GLU A 101 -16.54 0.49 20.10
CA GLU A 101 -16.11 1.82 20.53
C GLU A 101 -15.43 2.58 19.37
N ALA A 102 -14.50 1.95 18.65
CA ALA A 102 -13.85 2.54 17.49
C ALA A 102 -14.86 2.98 16.41
N PHE A 103 -15.81 2.13 16.04
CA PHE A 103 -16.83 2.47 15.05
C PHE A 103 -17.76 3.60 15.49
N LYS A 104 -18.12 3.65 16.78
CA LYS A 104 -18.88 4.77 17.34
C LYS A 104 -18.14 6.10 17.15
N GLU A 105 -16.86 6.13 17.47
CA GLU A 105 -16.04 7.34 17.35
C GLU A 105 -15.77 7.74 15.90
N LEU A 106 -15.59 6.77 15.00
CA LEU A 106 -15.46 7.01 13.56
C LEU A 106 -16.76 7.59 12.98
N THR A 107 -17.90 7.07 13.39
CA THR A 107 -19.22 7.59 12.98
C THR A 107 -19.42 9.04 13.43
N ALA A 108 -18.97 9.39 14.63
CA ALA A 108 -19.08 10.74 15.18
C ALA A 108 -18.07 11.75 14.57
N ALA A 109 -17.00 11.27 13.93
CA ALA A 109 -15.94 12.11 13.37
C ALA A 109 -16.27 12.66 11.96
N THR A 110 -17.44 13.29 11.80
CA THR A 110 -18.02 13.73 10.50
C THR A 110 -17.20 14.78 9.76
N ASN A 111 -16.37 15.55 10.48
CA ASN A 111 -15.49 16.56 9.90
C ASN A 111 -14.13 15.97 9.51
N THR A 112 -14.00 14.64 9.44
CA THR A 112 -12.79 13.95 8.97
C THR A 112 -13.12 13.05 7.79
N ARG A 113 -12.09 12.45 7.18
CA ARG A 113 -12.21 11.40 6.16
C ARG A 113 -11.47 10.15 6.63
N PRO A 114 -12.11 9.32 7.49
CA PRO A 114 -11.52 8.06 7.90
C PRO A 114 -11.33 7.11 6.72
N GLN A 115 -10.15 6.49 6.67
CA GLN A 115 -9.74 5.54 5.65
C GLN A 115 -9.54 4.19 6.35
N LEU A 116 -10.46 3.26 6.14
CA LEU A 116 -10.34 1.90 6.67
C LEU A 116 -9.58 1.04 5.66
N LEU A 117 -8.40 0.56 6.00
CA LEU A 117 -7.61 -0.33 5.12
C LEU A 117 -7.49 -1.72 5.74
N THR A 118 -7.79 -2.76 4.96
CA THR A 118 -7.80 -4.15 5.46
C THR A 118 -7.29 -5.17 4.46
N LYS A 119 -6.81 -6.31 4.95
CA LYS A 119 -6.56 -7.52 4.15
C LYS A 119 -7.68 -8.56 4.30
N ARG A 120 -8.74 -8.23 5.04
CA ARG A 120 -9.81 -9.14 5.47
C ARG A 120 -11.15 -8.67 4.94
N VAL A 121 -11.23 -8.33 3.66
CA VAL A 121 -12.46 -7.80 3.04
C VAL A 121 -13.69 -8.69 3.29
N GLY A 122 -13.49 -10.02 3.38
CA GLY A 122 -14.57 -10.96 3.71
C GLY A 122 -15.20 -10.78 5.10
N ASN A 123 -14.49 -10.15 6.04
CA ASN A 123 -14.99 -9.90 7.40
C ASN A 123 -15.86 -8.65 7.49
N VAL A 124 -15.79 -7.74 6.52
CA VAL A 124 -16.36 -6.39 6.63
C VAL A 124 -17.85 -6.44 6.97
N PHE A 125 -18.66 -7.15 6.17
CA PHE A 125 -20.11 -7.19 6.36
C PHE A 125 -20.53 -7.72 7.74
N GLN A 126 -19.80 -8.68 8.29
CA GLN A 126 -20.12 -9.32 9.58
C GLN A 126 -19.66 -8.49 10.79
N MET A 127 -18.67 -7.61 10.60
CA MET A 127 -18.01 -6.90 11.69
C MET A 127 -18.36 -5.41 11.79
N ILE A 128 -19.06 -4.85 10.81
CA ILE A 128 -19.58 -3.48 10.89
C ILE A 128 -20.79 -3.39 11.84
N PRO A 129 -21.06 -2.20 12.42
CA PRO A 129 -22.28 -1.97 13.16
C PRO A 129 -23.54 -2.22 12.29
N PRO A 130 -24.65 -2.74 12.83
CA PRO A 130 -25.90 -2.91 12.08
C PRO A 130 -26.39 -1.62 11.40
N ALA A 131 -26.17 -0.46 12.03
CA ALA A 131 -26.52 0.83 11.44
C ALA A 131 -25.78 1.12 10.13
N TRP A 132 -24.52 0.66 9.98
CA TRP A 132 -23.74 0.82 8.76
C TRP A 132 -24.21 -0.11 7.64
N ALA A 133 -24.78 -1.27 7.99
CA ALA A 133 -25.39 -2.17 7.01
C ALA A 133 -26.64 -1.56 6.37
N MET A 134 -27.35 -0.68 7.10
CA MET A 134 -28.50 0.07 6.59
C MET A 134 -28.08 1.37 5.89
N LYS A 135 -27.08 2.06 6.42
CA LYS A 135 -26.57 3.32 5.87
C LYS A 135 -25.10 3.49 6.24
N TRP A 136 -24.23 3.24 5.27
CA TRP A 136 -22.80 3.50 5.43
C TRP A 136 -22.54 5.00 5.67
N PRO A 137 -21.67 5.40 6.62
CA PRO A 137 -21.35 6.81 6.83
C PRO A 137 -20.65 7.44 5.62
N ALA A 138 -21.23 8.53 5.09
CA ALA A 138 -20.79 9.15 3.85
C ALA A 138 -19.35 9.71 3.88
N HIS A 139 -18.77 9.93 5.07
CA HIS A 139 -17.41 10.46 5.22
C HIS A 139 -16.32 9.38 5.36
N ILE A 140 -16.70 8.10 5.40
CA ILE A 140 -15.77 6.97 5.65
C ILE A 140 -15.57 6.16 4.37
N GLY A 141 -14.32 5.98 3.97
CA GLY A 141 -13.95 5.08 2.86
C GLY A 141 -13.45 3.72 3.30
N LEU A 142 -13.52 2.76 2.39
CA LEU A 142 -13.02 1.40 2.58
C LEU A 142 -11.97 1.07 1.52
N MET A 143 -10.80 0.63 1.96
CA MET A 143 -9.70 0.21 1.11
C MET A 143 -9.28 -1.22 1.44
N ILE A 144 -8.74 -1.91 0.45
CA ILE A 144 -8.13 -3.22 0.65
C ILE A 144 -6.66 -3.19 0.24
N THR A 145 -5.85 -4.05 0.88
CA THR A 145 -4.51 -4.36 0.35
C THR A 145 -4.61 -5.54 -0.60
N VAL A 146 -3.99 -5.42 -1.78
CA VAL A 146 -3.71 -6.53 -2.70
C VAL A 146 -2.26 -6.41 -3.15
N VAL A 147 -1.50 -7.50 -3.17
CA VAL A 147 -0.05 -7.44 -3.49
C VAL A 147 0.34 -8.10 -4.81
N ASN A 148 -0.58 -8.80 -5.46
CA ASN A 148 -0.39 -9.48 -6.74
C ASN A 148 -1.76 -9.79 -7.40
N GLN A 149 -1.76 -10.30 -8.63
CA GLN A 149 -2.98 -10.65 -9.36
C GLN A 149 -3.88 -11.64 -8.61
N ALA A 150 -3.31 -12.65 -7.96
CA ALA A 150 -4.10 -13.66 -7.24
C ALA A 150 -4.92 -13.05 -6.09
N GLU A 151 -4.37 -12.08 -5.36
CA GLU A 151 -5.14 -11.33 -4.34
C GLU A 151 -6.12 -10.34 -4.98
N ALA A 152 -5.76 -9.72 -6.11
CA ALA A 152 -6.64 -8.84 -6.86
C ALA A 152 -7.92 -9.57 -7.29
N ASP A 153 -7.78 -10.72 -7.96
CA ASP A 153 -8.89 -11.57 -8.42
C ASP A 153 -9.76 -12.08 -7.26
N ARG A 154 -9.12 -12.35 -6.11
CA ARG A 154 -9.79 -12.85 -4.90
C ARG A 154 -10.60 -11.76 -4.20
N ASP A 155 -10.08 -10.55 -4.06
CA ASP A 155 -10.58 -9.58 -3.08
C ASP A 155 -11.18 -8.29 -3.66
N ILE A 156 -10.74 -7.84 -4.84
CA ILE A 156 -11.35 -6.68 -5.51
C ILE A 156 -12.86 -6.91 -5.78
N PRO A 157 -13.30 -8.08 -6.26
CA PRO A 157 -14.73 -8.29 -6.48
C PRO A 157 -15.56 -8.22 -5.20
N LYS A 158 -15.00 -8.68 -4.07
CA LYS A 158 -15.67 -8.59 -2.77
C LYS A 158 -15.79 -7.13 -2.34
N LEU A 159 -14.76 -6.32 -2.55
CA LEU A 159 -14.78 -4.89 -2.28
C LEU A 159 -15.85 -4.18 -3.11
N LEU A 160 -15.91 -4.44 -4.42
CA LEU A 160 -16.91 -3.85 -5.31
C LEU A 160 -18.34 -4.29 -4.95
N ALA A 161 -18.53 -5.57 -4.60
CA ALA A 161 -19.81 -6.07 -4.11
C ALA A 161 -20.23 -5.38 -2.80
N LEU A 162 -19.29 -5.15 -1.87
CA LEU A 162 -19.55 -4.39 -0.64
C LEU A 162 -19.88 -2.93 -0.93
N LYS A 163 -19.16 -2.27 -1.85
CA LYS A 163 -19.44 -0.90 -2.28
C LYS A 163 -20.87 -0.75 -2.75
N ALA A 164 -21.30 -1.62 -3.67
CA ALA A 164 -22.66 -1.63 -4.20
C ALA A 164 -23.70 -1.95 -3.12
N ARG A 165 -23.48 -3.03 -2.33
CA ARG A 165 -24.43 -3.50 -1.31
C ARG A 165 -24.65 -2.51 -0.17
N LEU A 166 -23.59 -1.84 0.26
CA LEU A 166 -23.61 -0.98 1.46
C LEU A 166 -23.69 0.52 1.12
N GLY A 167 -23.63 0.89 -0.16
CA GLY A 167 -23.59 2.29 -0.59
C GLY A 167 -22.33 3.00 -0.08
N ILE A 168 -21.18 2.33 -0.12
CA ILE A 168 -19.90 2.92 0.33
C ILE A 168 -19.55 4.07 -0.63
N PRO A 169 -19.30 5.28 -0.13
CA PRO A 169 -19.12 6.48 -0.97
C PRO A 169 -17.91 6.38 -1.89
N TRP A 170 -16.83 5.77 -1.39
CA TRP A 170 -15.63 5.50 -2.17
C TRP A 170 -14.85 4.31 -1.62
N VAL A 171 -14.15 3.61 -2.50
CA VAL A 171 -13.25 2.51 -2.19
C VAL A 171 -11.91 2.66 -2.89
N GLY A 172 -10.88 2.02 -2.34
CA GLY A 172 -9.55 2.09 -2.93
C GLY A 172 -8.70 0.84 -2.75
N LEU A 173 -7.62 0.78 -3.51
CA LEU A 173 -6.62 -0.29 -3.47
C LEU A 173 -5.31 0.26 -2.93
N SER A 174 -4.70 -0.48 -2.01
CA SER A 174 -3.35 -0.22 -1.52
C SER A 174 -2.48 -1.41 -1.91
N MET A 175 -1.62 -1.22 -2.90
CA MET A 175 -0.68 -2.22 -3.41
C MET A 175 0.73 -1.87 -2.94
N GLU A 176 0.90 -1.88 -1.63
CA GLU A 176 2.15 -1.55 -0.96
C GLU A 176 2.42 -2.53 0.20
N PRO A 177 3.22 -3.59 -0.04
CA PRO A 177 4.05 -3.80 -1.22
C PRO A 177 3.29 -4.32 -2.45
N LEU A 178 3.73 -3.90 -3.64
CA LEU A 178 3.44 -4.58 -4.90
C LEU A 178 4.47 -5.70 -5.14
N LEU A 179 4.05 -6.95 -4.97
CA LEU A 179 4.89 -8.16 -5.02
C LEU A 179 4.72 -8.95 -6.32
N GLY A 180 3.90 -8.48 -7.25
CA GLY A 180 3.73 -9.05 -8.57
C GLY A 180 2.89 -8.12 -9.46
N PRO A 181 2.82 -8.40 -10.77
CA PRO A 181 2.00 -7.62 -11.68
C PRO A 181 0.52 -7.71 -11.30
N VAL A 182 -0.20 -6.61 -11.54
CA VAL A 182 -1.66 -6.55 -11.42
C VAL A 182 -2.22 -5.86 -12.67
N ASP A 183 -3.16 -6.53 -13.30
CA ASP A 183 -3.96 -6.04 -14.41
C ASP A 183 -5.40 -5.85 -13.91
N LEU A 184 -5.78 -4.58 -13.77
CA LEU A 184 -7.10 -4.11 -13.37
C LEU A 184 -8.03 -3.89 -14.58
N ALA A 185 -7.50 -3.98 -15.80
CA ALA A 185 -8.29 -3.85 -17.02
C ALA A 185 -8.96 -5.18 -17.42
N GLN A 186 -8.56 -6.31 -16.83
CA GLN A 186 -9.20 -7.59 -17.10
C GLN A 186 -10.63 -7.63 -16.53
N PRO A 187 -11.60 -8.17 -17.30
CA PRO A 187 -12.92 -8.47 -16.76
C PRO A 187 -12.81 -9.53 -15.67
N TYR A 188 -13.72 -9.48 -14.68
CA TYR A 188 -13.70 -10.38 -13.54
C TYR A 188 -13.89 -11.86 -13.97
N ALA A 189 -12.79 -12.61 -14.10
CA ALA A 189 -12.77 -14.00 -14.57
C ALA A 189 -12.87 -15.05 -13.44
N GLY A 190 -13.58 -14.73 -12.34
CA GLY A 190 -13.76 -15.66 -11.22
C GLY A 190 -15.04 -16.51 -11.36
N PRO A 191 -15.04 -17.80 -10.97
CA PRO A 191 -16.26 -18.64 -10.98
C PRO A 191 -17.39 -18.07 -10.10
N LEU A 192 -17.07 -17.25 -9.09
CA LEU A 192 -18.09 -16.52 -8.30
C LEU A 192 -18.78 -15.38 -9.08
N HIS A 193 -18.15 -14.79 -10.09
CA HIS A 193 -18.78 -13.72 -10.88
C HIS A 193 -19.88 -14.27 -11.76
N CYS A 194 -19.55 -15.27 -12.57
CA CYS A 194 -20.50 -15.87 -13.50
C CYS A 194 -21.61 -16.65 -12.76
N ALA A 195 -21.30 -17.28 -11.63
CA ALA A 195 -22.28 -18.08 -10.90
C ALA A 195 -23.26 -17.27 -10.02
N VAL A 196 -22.86 -16.09 -9.51
CA VAL A 196 -23.67 -15.31 -8.55
C VAL A 196 -24.03 -13.92 -9.05
N HIS A 197 -23.18 -13.26 -9.83
CA HIS A 197 -23.38 -11.86 -10.25
C HIS A 197 -23.76 -11.67 -11.73
N CYS A 198 -23.47 -12.61 -12.63
CA CYS A 198 -23.84 -12.42 -14.04
C CYS A 198 -25.38 -12.43 -14.25
N LYS A 199 -26.13 -13.22 -13.46
CA LYS A 199 -27.61 -13.26 -13.52
C LYS A 199 -28.34 -12.09 -12.84
N ASP A 200 -27.68 -11.32 -11.97
CA ASP A 200 -28.31 -10.19 -11.28
C ASP A 200 -27.71 -8.84 -11.67
N TYR A 201 -26.44 -8.79 -12.11
CA TYR A 201 -25.73 -7.56 -12.48
C TYR A 201 -25.72 -7.32 -14.00
N CYS A 202 -25.44 -8.35 -14.82
CA CYS A 202 -25.40 -8.20 -16.29
C CYS A 202 -26.82 -8.18 -16.88
N THR A 203 -27.74 -9.04 -16.41
CA THR A 203 -29.15 -9.06 -16.84
C THR A 203 -29.97 -7.87 -16.35
N ALA A 204 -29.61 -7.22 -15.25
CA ALA A 204 -30.31 -6.00 -14.80
C ALA A 204 -29.92 -4.74 -15.58
N ARG A 205 -28.75 -4.74 -16.25
CA ARG A 205 -28.29 -3.64 -17.10
C ARG A 205 -28.42 -3.91 -18.60
N GLY A 206 -28.54 -5.17 -19.01
CA GLY A 206 -28.57 -5.56 -20.41
C GLY A 206 -27.20 -5.54 -21.08
N ASP A 207 -26.12 -5.56 -20.31
CA ASP A 207 -24.75 -5.47 -20.80
C ASP A 207 -24.24 -6.85 -21.24
N GLU A 208 -23.63 -6.94 -22.42
CA GLU A 208 -23.05 -8.17 -22.99
C GLU A 208 -21.64 -8.49 -22.43
N GLU A 209 -21.01 -7.54 -21.71
CA GLU A 209 -19.66 -7.67 -21.15
C GLU A 209 -19.64 -7.53 -19.62
N CYS A 210 -18.77 -8.30 -18.95
CA CYS A 210 -18.57 -8.18 -17.50
C CYS A 210 -17.80 -6.89 -17.16
N PRO A 211 -18.12 -6.20 -16.05
CA PRO A 211 -17.42 -4.99 -15.64
C PRO A 211 -15.93 -5.25 -15.40
N LYS A 212 -15.09 -4.33 -15.85
CA LYS A 212 -13.66 -4.31 -15.51
C LYS A 212 -13.47 -3.88 -14.06
N PHE A 213 -12.35 -4.26 -13.43
CA PHE A 213 -12.11 -3.84 -12.03
C PHE A 213 -12.09 -2.32 -11.84
N PHE A 214 -11.64 -1.56 -12.83
CA PHE A 214 -11.64 -0.10 -12.77
C PHE A 214 -13.03 0.53 -12.65
N GLU A 215 -14.07 -0.15 -13.10
CA GLU A 215 -15.45 0.34 -13.01
C GLU A 215 -15.96 0.22 -11.58
N GLY A 216 -15.46 1.08 -10.69
CA GLY A 216 -15.86 1.16 -9.29
C GLY A 216 -14.73 1.36 -8.30
N ILE A 217 -13.46 1.39 -8.72
CA ILE A 217 -12.33 1.75 -7.87
C ILE A 217 -12.07 3.26 -7.98
N ASP A 218 -12.11 3.94 -6.83
CA ASP A 218 -11.99 5.41 -6.78
C ASP A 218 -10.56 5.87 -6.48
N TRP A 219 -9.68 4.97 -6.04
CA TRP A 219 -8.29 5.30 -5.72
C TRP A 219 -7.36 4.10 -5.79
N VAL A 220 -6.18 4.26 -6.38
CA VAL A 220 -5.12 3.26 -6.36
C VAL A 220 -3.83 3.85 -5.80
N ILE A 221 -3.32 3.23 -4.74
CA ILE A 221 -2.04 3.55 -4.10
C ILE A 221 -1.09 2.40 -4.37
N VAL A 222 0.12 2.67 -4.85
CA VAL A 222 1.13 1.66 -5.16
C VAL A 222 2.45 2.02 -4.49
N GLY A 223 3.22 1.02 -4.06
CA GLY A 223 4.55 1.24 -3.51
C GLY A 223 5.34 -0.04 -3.24
N GLY A 224 6.64 0.13 -3.06
CA GLY A 224 7.54 -0.92 -2.57
C GLY A 224 7.37 -1.17 -1.07
N GLU A 225 7.91 -2.30 -0.61
CA GLU A 225 7.79 -2.74 0.78
C GLU A 225 8.49 -1.79 1.76
N SER A 226 7.89 -1.60 2.94
CA SER A 226 8.46 -0.77 4.00
C SER A 226 9.29 -1.60 4.98
N GLY A 227 10.44 -1.06 5.40
CA GLY A 227 11.28 -1.61 6.48
C GLY A 227 12.58 -2.27 6.00
N HIS A 228 13.47 -2.62 6.94
CA HIS A 228 14.85 -3.07 6.68
C HIS A 228 14.98 -4.39 5.89
N ARG A 229 13.87 -5.14 5.79
CA ARG A 229 13.76 -6.39 5.03
C ARG A 229 12.87 -6.24 3.81
N ALA A 230 12.71 -5.01 3.31
CA ALA A 230 11.88 -4.74 2.14
C ALA A 230 12.30 -5.63 0.96
N ARG A 231 11.33 -6.34 0.39
CA ARG A 231 11.44 -6.96 -0.93
C ARG A 231 11.40 -5.86 -2.00
N PRO A 232 12.24 -5.95 -3.05
CA PRO A 232 12.15 -5.01 -4.17
C PRO A 232 10.85 -5.23 -4.95
N THR A 233 10.45 -4.22 -5.70
CA THR A 233 9.27 -4.24 -6.59
C THR A 233 9.72 -3.87 -7.99
N HIS A 234 9.17 -4.54 -9.00
CA HIS A 234 9.55 -4.27 -10.38
C HIS A 234 8.93 -2.96 -10.88
N PRO A 235 9.70 -2.03 -11.47
CA PRO A 235 9.16 -0.73 -11.90
C PRO A 235 8.05 -0.86 -12.94
N ASP A 236 8.14 -1.83 -13.86
CA ASP A 236 7.13 -2.00 -14.91
C ASP A 236 5.76 -2.39 -14.39
N TRP A 237 5.66 -3.05 -13.23
CA TRP A 237 4.35 -3.32 -12.61
C TRP A 237 3.69 -2.02 -12.14
N ILE A 238 4.48 -1.10 -11.59
CA ILE A 238 4.02 0.22 -11.12
C ILE A 238 3.64 1.11 -12.31
N ARG A 239 4.47 1.13 -13.36
CA ARG A 239 4.17 1.84 -14.63
C ARG A 239 2.88 1.32 -15.26
N SER A 240 2.73 0.01 -15.34
CA SER A 240 1.50 -0.61 -15.84
C SER A 240 0.27 -0.15 -15.05
N LEU A 241 0.31 -0.21 -13.71
CA LEU A 241 -0.80 0.26 -12.88
C LEU A 241 -1.09 1.76 -13.03
N ARG A 242 -0.04 2.59 -13.14
CA ARG A 242 -0.18 4.02 -13.44
C ARG A 242 -0.93 4.24 -14.75
N ASP A 243 -0.49 3.58 -15.82
CA ASP A 243 -1.04 3.76 -17.17
C ASP A 243 -2.49 3.25 -17.23
N GLN A 244 -2.77 2.13 -16.56
CA GLN A 244 -4.13 1.60 -16.42
C GLN A 244 -5.05 2.57 -15.64
N CYS A 245 -4.57 3.16 -14.54
CA CYS A 245 -5.34 4.15 -13.78
C CYS A 245 -5.59 5.43 -14.61
N PHE A 246 -4.59 5.89 -15.36
CA PHE A 246 -4.72 7.04 -16.24
C PHE A 246 -5.77 6.78 -17.33
N ALA A 247 -5.74 5.61 -17.96
CA ALA A 247 -6.73 5.20 -18.96
C ALA A 247 -8.15 5.13 -18.38
N ALA A 248 -8.30 4.77 -17.11
CA ALA A 248 -9.58 4.69 -16.41
C ALA A 248 -10.05 6.01 -15.77
N GLY A 249 -9.20 7.05 -15.73
CA GLY A 249 -9.48 8.28 -14.97
C GLY A 249 -9.46 8.08 -13.45
N THR A 250 -8.88 6.99 -12.94
CA THR A 250 -8.78 6.70 -11.51
C THR A 250 -7.55 7.43 -10.92
N PRO A 251 -7.70 8.17 -9.82
CA PRO A 251 -6.57 8.76 -9.11
C PRO A 251 -5.50 7.71 -8.75
N PHE A 252 -4.25 8.00 -9.12
CA PHE A 252 -3.10 7.14 -8.87
C PHE A 252 -2.08 7.84 -7.97
N LEU A 253 -1.64 7.16 -6.92
CA LEU A 253 -0.58 7.60 -6.03
C LEU A 253 0.55 6.58 -5.99
N PHE A 254 1.77 7.01 -6.30
CA PHE A 254 2.97 6.25 -6.02
C PHE A 254 3.58 6.73 -4.71
N LYS A 255 3.63 5.83 -3.73
CA LYS A 255 4.04 6.19 -2.37
C LYS A 255 5.55 6.27 -2.23
N GLN A 256 6.25 5.19 -2.54
CA GLN A 256 7.71 5.07 -2.42
C GLN A 256 8.22 3.75 -3.02
N TRP A 257 9.54 3.65 -3.23
CA TRP A 257 10.24 2.45 -3.66
C TRP A 257 10.57 1.43 -2.54
N GLY A 258 10.53 1.85 -1.26
CA GLY A 258 11.03 1.01 -0.17
C GLY A 258 12.54 1.19 0.00
N GLU A 259 13.32 0.11 0.12
CA GLU A 259 14.79 0.21 0.25
C GLU A 259 15.56 0.01 -1.06
N TRP A 260 14.85 -0.38 -2.12
CA TRP A 260 15.42 -0.76 -3.40
C TRP A 260 15.03 0.23 -4.48
N LYS A 261 15.99 0.82 -5.18
CA LYS A 261 15.73 1.74 -6.29
C LYS A 261 16.13 1.05 -7.61
N PRO A 262 15.23 0.96 -8.61
CA PRO A 262 15.58 0.40 -9.92
C PRO A 262 16.48 1.37 -10.68
N ILE A 263 17.41 0.85 -11.48
CA ILE A 263 18.34 1.67 -12.27
C ILE A 263 17.60 2.59 -13.26
N SER A 264 16.41 2.18 -13.74
CA SER A 264 15.56 3.01 -14.61
C SER A 264 15.13 4.33 -13.99
N ASP A 265 15.16 4.43 -12.66
CA ASP A 265 14.76 5.60 -11.89
C ASP A 265 15.96 6.28 -11.22
N MET A 266 17.18 5.92 -11.63
CA MET A 266 18.42 6.49 -11.11
C MET A 266 19.11 7.34 -12.17
N ALA A 267 19.46 8.58 -11.80
CA ALA A 267 20.39 9.38 -12.57
C ALA A 267 21.83 8.87 -12.40
N GLU A 268 22.70 9.24 -13.35
CA GLU A 268 24.09 8.81 -13.38
C GLU A 268 24.87 9.18 -12.11
N ASP A 269 24.62 10.38 -11.57
CA ASP A 269 25.18 10.87 -10.30
C ASP A 269 24.62 10.15 -9.07
N GLU A 270 23.52 9.41 -9.19
CA GLU A 270 22.98 8.58 -8.11
C GLU A 270 23.60 7.18 -8.06
N TYR A 271 23.80 6.53 -9.22
CA TYR A 271 24.30 5.15 -9.24
C TYR A 271 25.81 5.05 -9.39
N ARG A 272 26.50 5.95 -10.11
CA ARG A 272 27.97 5.89 -10.25
C ARG A 272 28.71 5.90 -8.91
N PRO A 273 28.33 6.72 -7.90
CA PRO A 273 29.00 6.71 -6.60
C PRO A 273 28.83 5.42 -5.78
N LEU A 274 27.94 4.51 -6.22
CA LEU A 274 27.77 3.18 -5.63
C LEU A 274 28.86 2.22 -6.11
N TYR A 275 29.51 2.49 -7.24
CA TYR A 275 30.65 1.74 -7.74
C TYR A 275 31.94 2.39 -7.25
N ARG A 276 32.88 1.56 -6.76
CA ARG A 276 34.20 2.01 -6.31
C ARG A 276 35.25 0.97 -6.62
N SER A 277 36.45 1.44 -6.97
CA SER A 277 37.63 0.58 -7.03
C SER A 277 38.01 0.05 -5.64
N ASN A 278 38.53 -1.17 -5.64
CA ASN A 278 39.17 -1.76 -4.46
C ASN A 278 40.52 -1.10 -4.14
N CYS A 279 41.04 -0.26 -5.05
CA CYS A 279 42.24 0.53 -4.86
C CYS A 279 41.89 2.02 -4.69
N ARG A 280 42.57 2.69 -3.75
CA ARG A 280 42.46 4.15 -3.57
C ARG A 280 43.70 4.82 -4.11
N ALA A 281 43.49 5.87 -4.89
CA ALA A 281 44.57 6.72 -5.38
C ALA A 281 45.44 7.25 -4.23
N ARG A 282 46.76 7.26 -4.45
CA ARG A 282 47.78 7.75 -3.51
C ARG A 282 48.58 8.89 -4.14
N GLY A 283 48.94 9.88 -3.32
CA GLY A 283 49.76 11.01 -3.75
C GLY A 283 49.12 11.82 -4.87
N HIS A 284 49.71 11.77 -6.06
CA HIS A 284 49.27 12.51 -7.25
C HIS A 284 48.42 11.68 -8.22
N GLU A 285 48.08 10.44 -7.86
CA GLU A 285 47.19 9.60 -8.66
C GLU A 285 45.78 10.19 -8.72
N ARG A 286 45.11 10.06 -9.87
CA ARG A 286 43.70 10.41 -10.04
C ARG A 286 42.85 9.15 -9.80
N GLN A 287 41.82 9.25 -8.96
CA GLN A 287 40.96 8.09 -8.64
C GLN A 287 40.30 7.50 -9.90
N GLU A 288 39.89 8.33 -10.86
CA GLU A 288 39.33 7.90 -12.15
C GLU A 288 40.26 6.91 -12.90
N ILE A 289 41.57 7.15 -12.88
CA ILE A 289 42.55 6.24 -13.52
C ILE A 289 42.65 4.93 -12.74
N ILE A 290 42.58 4.99 -11.40
CA ILE A 290 42.61 3.80 -10.54
C ILE A 290 41.34 2.96 -10.75
N ASP A 291 40.20 3.60 -10.97
CA ASP A 291 38.95 2.94 -11.29
C ASP A 291 39.02 2.21 -12.65
N ASP A 292 39.59 2.84 -13.68
CA ASP A 292 39.82 2.22 -14.99
C ASP A 292 40.80 1.03 -14.94
N ILE A 293 41.89 1.13 -14.16
CA ILE A 293 42.93 0.10 -14.08
C ILE A 293 42.47 -1.13 -13.31
N TYR A 294 41.83 -0.92 -12.15
CA TYR A 294 41.52 -2.00 -11.21
C TYR A 294 40.06 -2.47 -11.28
N GLY A 295 39.24 -1.78 -12.07
CA GLY A 295 37.80 -2.00 -12.15
C GLY A 295 37.07 -1.54 -10.89
N GLU A 296 35.75 -1.44 -11.00
CA GLU A 296 34.88 -1.03 -9.91
C GLU A 296 33.96 -2.16 -9.46
N THR A 297 33.60 -2.15 -8.18
CA THR A 297 32.59 -3.05 -7.61
C THR A 297 31.48 -2.25 -6.97
N CYS A 298 30.24 -2.75 -7.08
CA CYS A 298 29.10 -2.13 -6.42
C CYS A 298 29.22 -2.32 -4.91
N THR A 299 29.09 -1.22 -4.16
CA THR A 299 29.24 -1.17 -2.70
C THR A 299 27.94 -1.46 -1.94
N VAL A 300 26.84 -1.68 -2.66
CA VAL A 300 25.54 -2.01 -2.09
C VAL A 300 25.00 -3.31 -2.70
N PRO A 301 24.11 -4.04 -1.99
CA PRO A 301 23.43 -5.17 -2.57
C PRO A 301 22.69 -4.78 -3.85
N THR A 302 22.80 -5.64 -4.87
CA THR A 302 22.07 -5.50 -6.13
C THR A 302 21.29 -6.78 -6.41
N LEU A 303 20.18 -6.63 -7.13
CA LEU A 303 19.38 -7.75 -7.60
C LEU A 303 18.94 -7.48 -9.04
N CYS A 304 18.85 -8.55 -9.82
CA CYS A 304 18.16 -8.52 -11.10
C CYS A 304 16.70 -8.95 -10.89
N LEU A 305 15.80 -7.98 -10.97
CA LEU A 305 14.36 -8.17 -10.80
C LEU A 305 13.76 -8.77 -12.07
N GLN A 306 12.96 -9.82 -11.93
CA GLN A 306 12.25 -10.44 -13.04
C GLN A 306 10.78 -10.00 -13.06
N LEU A 307 10.16 -10.04 -14.25
CA LEU A 307 8.75 -9.66 -14.42
C LEU A 307 7.77 -10.63 -13.73
N ASP A 308 8.17 -11.88 -13.52
CA ASP A 308 7.38 -12.92 -12.85
C ASP A 308 7.42 -12.83 -11.31
N GLY A 309 8.25 -11.94 -10.77
CA GLY A 309 8.43 -11.71 -9.34
C GLY A 309 9.61 -12.44 -8.70
N GLU A 310 10.37 -13.22 -9.47
CA GLU A 310 11.65 -13.73 -9.01
C GLU A 310 12.71 -12.62 -8.95
N HIS A 311 13.69 -12.78 -8.06
CA HIS A 311 14.86 -11.93 -7.98
C HIS A 311 16.11 -12.81 -7.99
N LYS A 312 17.07 -12.48 -8.86
CA LYS A 312 18.31 -13.24 -9.02
C LYS A 312 19.52 -12.39 -8.68
N ASP A 313 20.61 -13.03 -8.25
CA ASP A 313 21.88 -12.33 -8.17
C ASP A 313 22.28 -11.89 -9.59
N THR A 314 22.92 -10.72 -9.71
CA THR A 314 23.35 -10.17 -11.01
C THR A 314 24.34 -11.07 -11.76
N LEU A 315 25.00 -11.99 -11.07
CA LEU A 315 25.97 -12.93 -11.63
C LEU A 315 25.38 -14.32 -11.93
N ASP A 316 24.13 -14.57 -11.54
CA ASP A 316 23.48 -15.86 -11.77
C ASP A 316 23.20 -16.10 -13.26
N VAL A 317 23.31 -17.37 -13.69
CA VAL A 317 22.94 -17.77 -15.04
C VAL A 317 21.44 -17.52 -15.25
N GLY A 318 21.10 -16.78 -16.30
CA GLY A 318 19.72 -16.40 -16.59
C GLY A 318 19.16 -15.34 -15.64
N ALA A 319 20.02 -14.56 -14.96
CA ALA A 319 19.62 -13.34 -14.26
C ALA A 319 19.11 -12.28 -15.23
N TRP A 320 19.71 -12.17 -16.42
CA TRP A 320 19.38 -11.14 -17.40
C TRP A 320 18.51 -11.72 -18.51
N GLY A 321 17.38 -11.09 -18.76
CA GLY A 321 16.39 -11.53 -19.73
C GLY A 321 15.53 -10.38 -20.21
N LYS A 322 14.53 -10.68 -21.05
CA LYS A 322 13.61 -9.67 -21.55
C LYS A 322 12.82 -9.07 -20.38
N GLY A 323 12.94 -7.76 -20.19
CA GLY A 323 12.22 -7.04 -19.14
C GLY A 323 12.82 -7.16 -17.75
N SER A 324 13.99 -7.79 -17.58
CA SER A 324 14.67 -7.80 -16.28
C SER A 324 15.20 -6.41 -15.91
N MET A 325 15.17 -6.06 -14.62
CA MET A 325 15.58 -4.74 -14.14
C MET A 325 16.64 -4.85 -13.04
N LEU A 326 17.74 -4.11 -13.17
CA LEU A 326 18.71 -3.96 -12.08
C LEU A 326 18.13 -3.05 -10.99
N ALA A 327 18.25 -3.47 -9.73
CA ALA A 327 17.90 -2.63 -8.59
C ALA A 327 18.99 -2.63 -7.51
N PHE A 328 19.13 -1.49 -6.86
CA PHE A 328 20.15 -1.23 -5.84
C PHE A 328 19.49 -1.02 -4.48
N LYS A 329 20.00 -1.69 -3.43
CA LYS A 329 19.56 -1.46 -2.05
C LYS A 329 20.19 -0.19 -1.47
N VAL A 330 19.64 0.96 -1.84
CA VAL A 330 20.15 2.29 -1.44
C VAL A 330 19.53 2.83 -0.14
N GLY A 331 18.53 2.12 0.40
CA GLY A 331 17.81 2.50 1.62
C GLY A 331 16.72 3.54 1.38
N LYS A 332 15.73 3.59 2.28
CA LYS A 332 14.49 4.36 2.10
C LYS A 332 14.67 5.81 1.68
N ALA A 333 15.57 6.53 2.35
CA ALA A 333 15.76 7.96 2.10
C ALA A 333 16.28 8.24 0.68
N ARG A 334 17.15 7.38 0.14
CA ARG A 334 17.72 7.53 -1.21
C ARG A 334 16.83 6.93 -2.28
N ALA A 335 16.11 5.84 -1.96
CA ALA A 335 15.19 5.21 -2.89
C ALA A 335 14.06 6.17 -3.28
N GLY A 336 13.53 6.92 -2.30
CA GLY A 336 12.60 8.00 -2.54
C GLY A 336 11.27 7.54 -3.12
N ARG A 337 10.60 8.47 -3.79
CA ARG A 337 9.24 8.32 -4.34
C ARG A 337 8.95 8.90 -5.72
N PRO A 338 9.91 9.47 -6.48
CA PRO A 338 9.70 9.67 -7.91
C PRO A 338 9.56 8.34 -8.64
N LEU A 339 8.63 8.26 -9.59
CA LEU A 339 8.54 7.22 -10.62
C LEU A 339 8.71 7.91 -11.97
N ASP A 340 9.72 7.49 -12.72
CA ASP A 340 10.19 8.13 -13.95
C ASP A 340 10.49 9.63 -13.75
N GLY A 341 11.11 9.96 -12.61
CA GLY A 341 11.48 11.33 -12.24
C GLY A 341 10.32 12.22 -11.77
N VAL A 342 9.09 11.70 -11.69
CA VAL A 342 7.89 12.47 -11.32
C VAL A 342 7.25 11.92 -10.04
N GLU A 343 6.77 12.81 -9.17
CA GLU A 343 5.93 12.39 -8.04
C GLU A 343 4.47 12.21 -8.47
N TRP A 344 3.92 11.04 -8.17
CA TRP A 344 2.52 10.72 -8.45
C TRP A 344 1.71 10.82 -7.15
N ASN A 345 0.91 11.88 -7.02
CA ASN A 345 0.19 12.25 -5.80
C ASN A 345 -1.34 12.32 -6.00
N GLY A 346 -1.88 11.57 -6.96
CA GLY A 346 -3.31 11.56 -7.25
C GLY A 346 -4.14 11.13 -6.05
N VAL A 347 -5.19 11.87 -5.74
CA VAL A 347 -6.13 11.62 -4.64
C VAL A 347 -7.57 11.78 -5.13
N PRO A 348 -8.54 11.06 -4.56
CA PRO A 348 -9.95 11.29 -4.86
C PRO A 348 -10.37 12.70 -4.45
N THR A 349 -11.21 13.32 -5.28
CA THR A 349 -11.78 14.65 -5.06
C THR A 349 -12.90 14.65 -4.02
#